data_AF-A0A4U1C5I7-F1
#
_entry.id   AF-A0A4U1C5I7-F1
#
_cell.length_a   1.000
_cell.length_b   1.000
_cell.length_c   1.000
_cell.angle_alpha   90.00
_cell.angle_beta   90.00
_cell.angle_gamma   90.00
#
_symmetry.space_group_name_H-M   'P 1'
#
loop_
_entity.id
_entity.type
_entity.pdbx_description
1 polymer ?
#
loop_
_entity_poly.entity_id
_entity_poly.type
_entity_poly.pdbx_seq_one_letter_code
_entity_poly.pdbx_strand_id
1 'polypeptide(L)' 'MEIRTMRKILAIICTLITLYALKETFIIFTNNEVEIVKQRPILIIISLSISLPLALLSLWLWKPKTKIKTD' A
#
# COMPACT_ATOMS: atom_id res chain seq x y z
N MET A 1 -5.73 19.28 -17.43
CA MET A 1 -4.78 18.38 -16.73
C MET A 1 -4.78 17.05 -17.47
N GLU A 2 -3.68 16.66 -18.12
CA GLU A 2 -3.65 15.41 -18.90
C GLU A 2 -3.99 14.19 -18.04
N ILE A 3 -4.85 13.31 -18.56
CA ILE A 3 -5.27 12.05 -17.90
C ILE A 3 -4.07 11.17 -17.52
N ARG A 4 -2.99 11.24 -18.31
CA ARG A 4 -1.71 10.56 -18.04
C ARG A 4 -1.03 11.11 -16.78
N THR A 5 -1.04 12.42 -16.59
CA THR A 5 -0.41 13.10 -15.44
C THR A 5 -1.20 12.85 -14.16
N MET A 6 -2.53 12.85 -14.23
CA MET A 6 -3.40 12.51 -13.10
C MET A 6 -3.16 11.08 -12.59
N ARG A 7 -3.02 10.10 -13.50
CA ARG A 7 -2.70 8.71 -13.13
C ARG A 7 -1.34 8.59 -12.41
N LYS A 8 -0.32 9.31 -12.89
CA LYS A 8 1.00 9.31 -12.25
C LYS A 8 0.96 9.90 -10.85
N ILE A 9 0.23 11.01 -10.65
CA ILE A 9 0.06 11.64 -9.34
C ILE A 9 -0.64 10.67 -8.37
N LEU A 10 -1.72 10.01 -8.81
CA LEU A 10 -2.39 8.98 -8.01
C LEU A 10 -1.45 7.82 -7.66
N ALA A 11 -0.57 7.41 -8.60
CA ALA A 11 0.39 6.33 -8.37
C ALA A 11 1.39 6.72 -7.29
N ILE A 12 1.93 7.94 -7.35
CA ILE A 12 2.86 8.47 -6.37
C ILE A 12 2.21 8.54 -4.98
N ILE A 13 1.02 9.14 -4.89
CA ILE A 13 0.28 9.25 -3.61
C ILE A 13 -0.02 7.87 -3.03
N CYS A 14 -0.53 6.95 -3.84
CA CYS A 14 -0.82 5.57 -3.42
C CYS A 14 0.44 4.86 -2.91
N THR A 15 1.58 5.07 -3.57
CA THR A 15 2.87 4.51 -3.14
C THR A 15 3.32 5.08 -1.79
N LEU A 16 3.20 6.39 -1.57
CA LEU A 16 3.53 7.02 -0.29
C LEU A 16 2.68 6.49 0.86
N ILE A 17 1.36 6.35 0.65
CA ILE A 17 0.45 5.79 1.66
C ILE A 17 0.81 4.31 1.93
N THR A 18 1.13 3.55 0.89
CA THR A 18 1.57 2.15 1.02
C THR A 18 2.84 2.04 1.86
N LEU A 19 3.83 2.90 1.63
CA LEU A 19 5.06 2.93 2.41
C LEU A 19 4.80 3.26 3.88
N TYR A 20 3.91 4.23 4.15
CA TYR A 20 3.50 4.56 5.52
C TYR A 20 2.84 3.36 6.22
N ALA A 21 1.90 2.69 5.54
CA ALA A 21 1.25 1.50 6.09
C ALA A 21 2.24 0.36 6.37
N LEU A 22 3.24 0.15 5.50
CA LEU A 22 4.29 -0.83 5.71
C LEU A 22 5.19 -0.47 6.90
N LYS A 23 5.54 0.80 7.10
CA LYS A 23 6.27 1.27 8.28
C LYS A 23 5.50 0.95 9.57
N GLU A 24 4.21 1.27 9.62
CA GLU A 24 3.39 1.00 10.80
C GLU A 24 3.26 -0.51 11.06
N THR A 25 3.11 -1.30 9.98
CA THR A 25 3.15 -2.76 10.07
C THR A 25 4.46 -3.23 10.69
N PHE A 26 5.61 -2.74 10.22
CA PHE A 26 6.91 -3.09 10.79
C PHE A 26 7.04 -2.76 12.28
N ILE A 27 6.52 -1.60 12.71
CA ILE A 27 6.49 -1.21 14.12
C ILE A 27 5.64 -2.19 14.94
N ILE A 28 4.45 -2.58 14.45
CA ILE A 28 3.59 -3.56 15.13
C ILE A 28 4.30 -4.92 15.31
N PHE A 29 5.09 -5.34 14.33
CA PHE A 29 5.84 -6.60 14.40
C PHE A 29 7.07 -6.55 15.31
N THR A 30 7.73 -5.39 15.42
CA THR A 30 9.03 -5.26 16.12
C THR A 30 8.96 -4.60 17.48
N ASN A 31 7.95 -3.76 17.75
CA ASN A 31 7.85 -3.02 18.99
C ASN A 31 7.31 -3.91 20.13
N ASN A 32 8.00 -3.87 21.27
CA ASN A 32 7.71 -4.69 22.45
C ASN A 32 6.93 -3.93 23.54
N GLU A 33 6.35 -2.79 23.20
CA GLU A 33 5.45 -2.07 24.10
C GLU A 33 4.27 -2.95 24.56
N VAL A 34 3.97 -2.88 25.86
CA VAL A 34 3.05 -3.80 26.54
C VAL A 34 1.64 -3.76 25.93
N GLU A 35 1.19 -2.60 25.48
CA GLU A 35 -0.12 -2.42 24.83
C GLU A 35 -0.16 -3.07 23.45
N ILE A 36 0.92 -2.92 22.66
CA ILE A 36 1.06 -3.53 21.33
C ILE A 36 1.14 -5.04 21.46
N VAL A 37 1.91 -5.58 22.41
CA VAL A 37 2.07 -7.03 22.61
C VAL A 37 0.74 -7.69 22.97
N LYS A 38 -0.07 -7.07 23.84
CA LYS A 38 -1.39 -7.59 24.24
C LYS A 38 -2.37 -7.70 23.06
N GLN A 39 -2.33 -6.76 22.13
CA GLN A 39 -3.27 -6.69 21.00
C GLN A 39 -2.63 -7.12 19.66
N ARG A 40 -1.38 -7.58 19.69
CA ARG A 40 -0.57 -7.89 18.52
C ARG A 40 -1.28 -8.77 17.48
N PRO A 41 -2.02 -9.85 17.84
CA PRO A 41 -2.70 -10.68 16.85
C PRO A 41 -3.71 -9.88 16.02
N ILE A 42 -4.48 -9.01 16.67
CA ILE A 42 -5.51 -8.18 16.03
C ILE A 42 -4.84 -7.07 15.20
N LEU A 43 -3.80 -6.42 15.74
CA LEU A 43 -3.05 -5.38 15.03
C LEU A 43 -2.35 -5.91 13.78
N ILE A 44 -1.82 -7.14 13.82
CA ILE A 44 -1.23 -7.80 12.65
C ILE A 44 -2.30 -8.03 11.57
N ILE A 45 -3.49 -8.52 11.95
CA ILE A 45 -4.58 -8.75 10.99
C ILE A 45 -5.00 -7.44 10.34
N ILE A 46 -5.22 -6.37 11.13
CA ILE A 46 -5.63 -5.06 10.61
C ILE A 46 -4.56 -4.47 9.69
N SER A 47 -3.30 -4.46 10.14
CA SER A 47 -2.19 -3.90 9.37
C SER A 47 -1.97 -4.64 8.06
N LEU A 48 -2.00 -5.98 8.05
CA LEU A 48 -1.91 -6.78 6.83
C LEU A 48 -3.12 -6.59 5.90
N SER A 49 -4.34 -6.53 6.47
CA SER A 49 -5.57 -6.35 5.69
C SER A 49 -5.61 -5.02 4.96
N ILE A 50 -4.91 -3.99 5.45
CA ILE A 50 -4.81 -2.69 4.79
C ILE A 50 -3.60 -2.66 3.85
N SER A 51 -2.43 -3.11 4.32
CA SER A 51 -1.17 -2.99 3.57
C SER A 51 -1.13 -3.89 2.32
N LEU A 52 -1.69 -5.10 2.37
CA LEU A 52 -1.74 -6.01 1.21
C LEU A 52 -2.53 -5.43 0.02
N PRO A 53 -3.81 -5.02 0.17
CA PRO A 53 -4.54 -4.44 -0.95
C PRO A 53 -3.95 -3.11 -1.42
N LEU A 54 -3.40 -2.29 -0.52
CA LEU A 54 -2.69 -1.06 -0.91
C LEU A 54 -1.45 -1.37 -1.76
N ALA A 55 -0.64 -2.36 -1.37
CA ALA A 55 0.53 -2.76 -2.13
C ALA A 55 0.15 -3.28 -3.52
N LEU A 56 -0.91 -4.09 -3.62
CA LEU A 56 -1.44 -4.57 -4.90
C LEU A 56 -1.96 -3.41 -5.76
N LEU A 57 -2.72 -2.48 -5.19
CA LEU A 57 -3.23 -1.30 -5.88
C LEU A 57 -2.12 -0.38 -6.36
N SER A 58 -1.10 -0.16 -5.52
CA SER A 58 0.08 0.63 -5.86
C SER A 58 0.79 0.01 -7.06
N LEU A 59 1.15 -1.28 -7.01
CA LEU A 59 1.76 -2.00 -8.14
C LEU A 59 0.89 -1.96 -9.40
N TRP A 60 -0.43 -2.12 -9.26
CA TRP A 60 -1.36 -2.07 -10.37
C TRP A 60 -1.43 -0.68 -11.01
N LEU A 61 -1.32 0.41 -10.24
CA LEU A 61 -1.33 1.77 -10.79
C LEU A 61 -0.10 2.08 -11.65
N TRP A 62 1.03 1.44 -11.34
CA TRP A 62 2.27 1.54 -12.12
C TRP A 62 2.26 0.67 -13.38
N LYS A 63 1.32 -0.27 -13.52
CA LYS A 63 1.24 -1.16 -14.69
C LYS A 63 0.93 -0.33 -15.95
N PRO A 64 1.78 -0.38 -17.00
CA PRO A 64 1.52 0.33 -18.24
C PRO A 64 0.25 -0.25 -18.89
N LYS A 65 -0.67 0.62 -19.33
CA LYS A 65 -1.78 0.18 -20.20
C LYS A 65 -1.15 -0.31 -21.50
N THR A 66 -1.03 -1.62 -21.66
CA THR A 66 -0.66 -2.24 -22.93
C THR A 66 -1.66 -1.76 -23.97
N LYS A 67 -1.22 -1.01 -24.97
CA LYS A 67 -2.05 -0.75 -26.14
C LYS A 67 -2.17 -2.09 -26.85
N ILE A 68 -3.30 -2.77 -26.68
CA ILE A 68 -3.66 -3.89 -27.54
C ILE A 68 -3.73 -3.30 -28.94
N LYS A 69 -2.75 -3.65 -29.76
CA LYS A 69 -2.70 -3.28 -31.17
C LYS A 69 -3.70 -4.22 -31.85
N THR A 70 -4.92 -3.74 -32.04
CA THR A 70 -5.88 -4.40 -32.92
C THR A 70 -5.44 -4.02 -34.34
N ASP A 71 -4.73 -4.95 -34.99
CA ASP A 71 -4.46 -4.89 -36.42
C ASP A 71 -5.75 -5.16 -37.21
#